data_AF-A0A162L9J2-F1
#
_entry.id   AF-A0A162L9J2-F1
#
_cell.length_a   1.000
_cell.length_b   1.000
_cell.length_c   1.000
_cell.angle_alpha   90.00
_cell.angle_beta   90.00
_cell.angle_gamma   90.00
#
_symmetry.space_group_name_H-M   'P 1'
#
loop_
_entity.id
_entity.type
_entity.pdbx_description
1 polymer ?
#
loop_
_entity_poly.entity_id
_entity_poly.type
_entity_poly.pdbx_seq_one_letter_code
_entity_poly.pdbx_strand_id
1 'polypeptide(L)'
;MALDKRIKEKINSIMESKPHIGMDELVEIVKEYAPKPDTDKLINQEYRRMAQRIMSGYKDEKGVRDCFSVKADNGNEYVNVSRTTEKADLQKVRQQLSKKYRGLNKSLRKIDVREQILDGQLSMDIEADQKRRQINE
;
A
#
# COMPACT_ATOMS: atom_id res chain seq x y z
N MET A 1 4.98 -5.01 -14.46
CA MET A 1 5.70 -5.02 -15.75
C MET A 1 6.43 -6.34 -15.82
N ALA A 2 6.15 -7.18 -16.82
CA ALA A 2 6.97 -8.36 -17.04
C ALA A 2 8.32 -7.87 -17.57
N LEU A 3 9.41 -8.30 -16.93
CA LEU A 3 10.76 -7.96 -17.38
C LEU A 3 11.01 -8.66 -18.73
N ASP A 4 11.49 -7.92 -19.73
CA ASP A 4 11.78 -8.48 -21.05
C ASP A 4 12.81 -9.63 -20.91
N LYS A 5 12.47 -10.79 -21.47
CA LYS A 5 13.28 -12.02 -21.37
C LYS A 5 14.69 -11.82 -21.95
N ARG A 6 14.82 -10.97 -22.97
CA ARG A 6 16.09 -10.66 -23.64
C ARG A 6 17.12 -10.03 -22.71
N ILE A 7 16.67 -9.26 -21.70
CA ILE A 7 17.54 -8.68 -20.67
C ILE A 7 18.30 -9.78 -19.92
N LYS A 8 17.57 -10.81 -19.47
CA LYS A 8 18.16 -11.94 -18.73
C LYS A 8 19.08 -12.78 -19.60
N GLU A 9 18.68 -13.06 -20.83
CA GLU A 9 19.49 -13.83 -21.79
C GLU A 9 20.82 -13.13 -22.09
N LYS A 10 20.80 -11.82 -22.30
CA LYS A 10 22.00 -11.01 -22.54
C LYS A 10 22.93 -11.00 -21.33
N ILE A 11 22.40 -10.78 -20.13
CA ILE A 11 23.17 -10.79 -18.89
C ILE A 11 23.83 -12.16 -18.66
N ASN A 12 23.07 -13.25 -18.84
CA ASN A 12 23.59 -14.61 -18.67
C ASN A 12 24.74 -14.90 -19.65
N SER A 13 24.58 -14.58 -20.93
CA SER A 13 25.64 -14.76 -21.94
C SER A 13 26.91 -13.97 -21.60
N ILE A 14 26.77 -12.78 -21.03
CA ILE A 14 27.92 -11.99 -20.56
C ILE A 14 28.59 -12.66 -19.36
N MET A 15 27.82 -13.12 -18.38
CA MET A 15 28.36 -13.80 -17.20
C MET A 15 28.98 -15.17 -17.50
N GLU A 16 28.58 -15.83 -18.59
CA GLU A 16 29.23 -17.04 -19.11
C GLU A 16 30.61 -16.75 -19.73
N SER A 17 30.84 -15.52 -20.22
CA SER A 17 32.07 -15.13 -20.91
C SER A 17 33.04 -14.30 -20.06
N LYS A 18 32.58 -13.67 -18.98
CA LYS A 18 33.42 -12.94 -18.02
C LYS A 18 32.91 -13.09 -16.58
N PRO A 19 33.80 -13.12 -15.57
CA PRO A 19 33.43 -13.40 -14.19
C PRO A 19 32.69 -12.25 -13.49
N HIS A 20 32.75 -11.03 -14.02
CA HIS A 20 32.23 -9.82 -13.37
C HIS A 20 31.54 -8.90 -14.37
N ILE A 21 30.42 -8.31 -13.96
CA ILE A 21 29.70 -7.28 -14.71
C ILE A 21 29.45 -6.09 -13.77
N GLY A 22 29.69 -4.86 -14.26
CA GLY A 22 29.47 -3.65 -13.48
C GLY A 22 27.99 -3.26 -13.44
N MET A 23 27.60 -2.47 -12.43
CA MET A 23 26.22 -1.97 -12.33
C MET A 23 25.86 -1.04 -13.49
N ASP A 24 26.78 -0.18 -13.93
CA ASP A 24 26.55 0.70 -15.08
C ASP A 24 26.33 -0.08 -16.37
N GLU A 25 27.09 -1.16 -16.58
CA GLU A 25 26.94 -2.04 -17.73
C GLU A 25 25.60 -2.79 -17.70
N LEU A 26 25.17 -3.27 -16.52
CA LEU A 26 23.84 -3.84 -16.33
C LEU A 26 22.73 -2.83 -16.66
N VAL A 27 22.90 -1.56 -16.26
CA VAL A 27 21.95 -0.50 -16.56
C VAL A 27 21.85 -0.25 -18.06
N GLU A 28 22.96 -0.22 -18.79
CA GLU A 28 22.94 -0.05 -20.25
C GLU A 28 22.22 -1.22 -20.94
N ILE A 29 22.45 -2.47 -20.51
CA ILE A 29 21.73 -3.65 -21.02
C ILE A 29 20.23 -3.52 -20.72
N VAL A 30 19.86 -3.09 -19.52
CA VAL A 30 18.44 -2.89 -19.19
C VAL A 30 17.83 -1.80 -20.05
N LYS A 31 18.51 -0.66 -20.28
CA LYS A 31 18.04 0.44 -21.14
C LYS A 31 17.86 0.02 -22.60
N GLU A 32 18.64 -0.93 -23.10
CA GLU A 32 18.55 -1.43 -24.48
C GLU A 32 17.20 -2.10 -24.77
N TYR A 33 16.67 -2.87 -23.82
CA TYR A 33 15.46 -3.68 -24.02
C TYR A 33 14.25 -3.17 -23.24
N ALA A 34 14.44 -2.49 -22.12
CA ALA A 34 13.34 -1.98 -21.32
C ALA A 34 12.72 -0.75 -22.01
N PRO A 35 11.38 -0.65 -22.05
CA PRO A 35 10.74 0.56 -22.57
C PRO A 35 11.19 1.77 -21.76
N LYS A 36 11.53 2.86 -22.46
CA LYS A 36 11.92 4.12 -21.82
C LYS A 36 10.84 4.52 -20.81
N PRO A 37 11.20 4.79 -19.54
CA PRO A 37 10.23 5.23 -18.57
C PRO A 37 9.55 6.52 -19.03
N ASP A 38 8.23 6.57 -18.86
CA ASP A 38 7.44 7.79 -19.07
C ASP A 38 7.80 8.81 -17.97
N THR A 39 8.65 9.77 -18.33
CA THR A 39 9.19 10.78 -17.40
C THR A 39 8.08 11.66 -16.83
N ASP A 40 7.08 12.02 -17.63
CA ASP A 40 5.97 12.85 -17.19
C ASP A 40 5.12 12.10 -16.18
N LYS A 41 4.87 10.81 -16.42
CA LYS A 41 4.18 9.95 -15.45
C LYS A 41 4.96 9.81 -14.14
N LEU A 42 6.29 9.66 -14.20
CA LEU A 42 7.14 9.58 -13.01
C LEU A 42 7.10 10.89 -12.21
N ILE A 43 7.28 12.03 -12.87
CA ILE A 43 7.22 13.36 -12.25
C ILE A 43 5.84 13.58 -11.60
N ASN A 44 4.76 13.28 -12.33
CA ASN A 44 3.40 13.39 -11.80
C ASN A 44 3.16 12.47 -10.60
N GLN A 45 3.76 11.27 -10.58
CA GLN A 45 3.67 10.36 -9.45
C GLN A 45 4.39 10.92 -8.22
N GLU A 46 5.56 11.55 -8.39
CA GLU A 46 6.27 12.21 -7.30
C GLU A 46 5.49 13.38 -6.71
N TYR A 47 4.97 14.28 -7.55
CA TYR A 47 4.15 15.38 -7.07
C TYR A 47 2.90 14.89 -6.32
N ARG A 48 2.26 13.82 -6.80
CA ARG A 48 1.16 13.17 -6.07
C ARG A 48 1.59 12.63 -4.72
N ARG A 49 2.76 11.98 -4.62
CA ARG A 49 3.32 11.51 -3.33
C ARG A 49 3.57 12.67 -2.37
N MET A 50 4.16 13.76 -2.86
CA MET A 50 4.40 14.97 -2.07
C MET A 50 3.10 15.58 -1.54
N ALA A 51 2.10 15.75 -2.40
CA ALA A 51 0.78 16.26 -2.00
C ALA A 51 0.13 15.37 -0.94
N GLN A 52 0.15 14.05 -1.11
CA GLN A 52 -0.40 13.10 -0.13
C GLN A 52 0.31 13.19 1.23
N ARG A 53 1.63 13.41 1.24
CA ARG A 53 2.42 13.61 2.47
C ARG A 53 2.01 14.89 3.20
N ILE A 54 1.79 15.98 2.47
CA ILE A 54 1.30 17.24 3.06
C ILE A 54 -0.09 17.01 3.67
N MET A 55 -1.00 16.39 2.90
CA MET A 55 -2.38 16.14 3.36
C MET A 55 -2.49 15.12 4.49
N SER A 56 -1.48 14.26 4.71
CA SER A 56 -1.46 13.37 5.88
C SER A 56 -1.03 14.08 7.17
N GLY A 57 -0.26 15.17 7.05
CA GLY A 57 0.12 16.04 8.15
C GLY A 57 -0.98 17.03 8.57
N TYR A 58 -2.04 17.17 7.77
CA TYR A 58 -3.12 18.11 8.06
C TYR A 58 -3.98 17.64 9.24
N LYS A 59 -3.79 18.29 10.38
CA LYS A 59 -4.35 17.94 11.68
C LYS A 59 -4.98 19.17 12.34
N ASP A 60 -5.91 18.92 13.25
CA ASP A 60 -6.47 19.94 14.15
C ASP A 60 -5.46 20.32 15.25
N GLU A 61 -5.87 21.27 16.11
CA GLU A 61 -5.10 21.74 17.26
C GLU A 61 -4.78 20.64 18.29
N LYS A 62 -5.54 19.53 18.28
CA LYS A 62 -5.34 18.37 19.15
C LYS A 62 -4.43 17.31 18.51
N GLY A 63 -3.90 17.58 17.31
CA GLY A 63 -3.04 16.65 16.58
C GLY A 63 -3.80 15.50 15.92
N VAL A 64 -5.13 15.57 15.84
CA VAL A 64 -5.99 14.59 15.18
C VAL A 64 -6.16 14.95 13.72
N ARG A 65 -6.12 13.96 12.83
CA ARG A 65 -6.25 14.20 11.39
C ARG A 65 -7.61 14.81 11.06
N ASP A 66 -7.60 15.94 10.35
CA ASP A 66 -8.79 16.72 10.01
C ASP A 66 -9.15 16.63 8.50
N CYS A 67 -8.18 16.29 7.66
CA CYS A 67 -8.39 16.08 6.22
C CYS A 67 -8.28 14.60 5.81
N PHE A 68 -9.26 14.12 5.03
CA PHE A 68 -9.33 12.73 4.57
C PHE A 68 -9.55 12.65 3.07
N SER A 69 -8.86 11.70 2.43
CA SER A 69 -9.09 11.40 1.02
C SER A 69 -10.30 10.47 0.86
N VAL A 70 -11.30 10.94 0.11
CA VAL A 70 -12.50 10.18 -0.27
C VAL A 70 -12.56 10.01 -1.78
N LYS A 71 -13.29 8.98 -2.23
CA LYS A 71 -13.46 8.71 -3.66
C LYS A 71 -14.45 9.71 -4.26
N ALA A 72 -14.11 10.25 -5.42
CA ALA A 72 -14.93 11.13 -6.24
C ALA A 72 -15.00 10.58 -7.68
N ASP A 73 -15.84 11.18 -8.53
CA ASP A 73 -16.06 10.72 -9.91
C ASP A 73 -14.76 10.68 -10.72
N ASN A 74 -13.89 11.67 -10.53
CA ASN A 74 -12.59 11.80 -11.22
C ASN A 74 -11.39 11.49 -10.30
N GLY A 75 -11.52 10.48 -9.45
CA GLY A 75 -10.42 9.97 -8.63
C GLY A 75 -10.66 10.17 -7.14
N ASN A 76 -9.77 10.91 -6.48
CA ASN A 76 -9.85 11.15 -5.05
C ASN A 76 -9.85 12.65 -4.76
N GLU A 77 -10.73 13.07 -3.87
CA GLU A 77 -10.78 14.42 -3.32
C GLU A 77 -10.40 14.38 -1.83
N TYR A 78 -9.92 15.51 -1.31
CA TYR A 78 -9.67 15.65 0.13
C TYR A 78 -10.77 16.48 0.77
N VAL A 79 -11.42 15.91 1.77
CA VAL A 79 -12.44 16.55 2.58
C VAL A 79 -11.79 17.01 3.89
N ASN A 80 -11.90 18.30 4.19
CA ASN A 80 -11.68 18.83 5.53
C ASN A 80 -12.97 18.67 6.34
N VAL A 81 -12.93 17.84 7.39
CA VAL A 81 -14.10 17.48 8.19
C VAL A 81 -14.61 18.66 9.02
N SER A 82 -13.72 19.49 9.55
CA SER A 82 -14.08 20.66 10.36
C SER A 82 -14.65 21.83 9.55
N ARG A 83 -14.44 21.85 8.23
CA ARG A 83 -14.82 22.98 7.36
C ARG A 83 -15.85 22.68 6.28
N THR A 84 -16.12 21.41 5.98
CA THR A 84 -17.11 21.06 4.94
C THR A 84 -18.52 21.49 5.36
N THR A 85 -19.28 22.02 4.42
CA THR A 85 -20.73 22.31 4.58
C THR A 85 -21.60 21.16 4.10
N GLU A 86 -21.00 20.19 3.41
CA GLU A 86 -21.71 19.10 2.76
C GLU A 86 -21.79 17.87 3.67
N LYS A 87 -23.01 17.51 4.08
CA LYS A 87 -23.24 16.31 4.90
C LYS A 87 -22.80 15.02 4.21
N ALA A 88 -22.88 14.97 2.88
CA ALA A 88 -22.47 13.82 2.08
C ALA A 88 -20.97 13.52 2.25
N ASP A 89 -20.13 14.55 2.36
CA ASP A 89 -18.69 14.40 2.57
C ASP A 89 -18.40 13.71 3.91
N LEU A 90 -19.07 14.16 4.97
CA LEU A 90 -18.95 13.57 6.30
C LEU A 90 -19.38 12.11 6.31
N GLN A 91 -20.41 11.74 5.52
CA GLN A 91 -20.85 10.35 5.38
C GLN A 91 -19.80 9.49 4.66
N LYS A 92 -19.20 9.99 3.57
CA LYS A 92 -18.11 9.29 2.85
C LYS A 92 -16.93 9.02 3.78
N VAL A 93 -16.48 10.04 4.52
CA VAL A 93 -15.37 9.92 5.48
C VAL A 93 -15.73 8.92 6.59
N ARG A 94 -16.94 9.02 7.16
CA ARG A 94 -17.42 8.10 8.19
C ARG A 94 -17.42 6.65 7.73
N GLN A 95 -17.91 6.36 6.53
CA GLN A 95 -17.93 5.00 5.98
C GLN A 95 -16.52 4.45 5.82
N GLN A 96 -15.60 5.26 5.27
CA GLN A 96 -14.20 4.89 5.11
C GLN A 96 -13.52 4.57 6.44
N LEU A 97 -13.68 5.44 7.45
CA LEU A 97 -13.11 5.25 8.78
C LEU A 97 -13.72 4.03 9.48
N SER A 98 -15.03 3.82 9.38
CA SER A 98 -15.71 2.66 9.97
C SER A 98 -15.17 1.35 9.37
N LYS A 99 -14.93 1.30 8.05
CA LYS A 99 -14.33 0.13 7.41
C LYS A 99 -12.91 -0.14 7.91
N LYS A 100 -12.09 0.90 8.04
CA LYS A 100 -10.73 0.79 8.59
C LYS A 100 -10.75 0.29 10.03
N TYR A 101 -11.61 0.86 10.87
CA TYR A 101 -11.80 0.47 12.26
C TYR A 101 -12.14 -1.01 12.41
N ARG A 102 -13.11 -1.51 11.62
CA ARG A 102 -13.44 -2.95 11.61
C ARG A 102 -12.25 -3.82 11.19
N GLY A 103 -11.50 -3.40 10.18
CA GLY A 103 -10.30 -4.09 9.72
C GLY A 103 -9.22 -4.16 10.80
N LEU A 104 -8.96 -3.05 11.49
CA LEU A 104 -8.03 -2.98 12.61
C LEU A 104 -8.46 -3.89 13.75
N ASN A 105 -9.75 -3.90 14.12
CA ASN A 105 -10.26 -4.81 15.15
C ASN A 105 -10.12 -6.28 14.76
N LYS A 106 -10.28 -6.64 13.48
CA LYS A 106 -10.00 -8.01 13.00
C LYS A 106 -8.52 -8.37 13.17
N SER A 107 -7.60 -7.43 12.91
CA SER A 107 -6.17 -7.64 13.13
C SER A 107 -5.83 -7.76 14.62
N LEU A 108 -6.41 -6.92 15.48
CA LEU A 108 -6.23 -7.00 16.94
C LEU A 108 -6.64 -8.38 17.47
N ARG A 109 -7.82 -8.89 17.06
CA ARG A 109 -8.27 -10.23 17.46
C ARG A 109 -7.28 -11.33 17.10
N LYS A 110 -6.56 -11.22 15.97
CA LYS A 110 -5.52 -12.20 15.62
C LYS A 110 -4.34 -12.17 16.59
N ILE A 111 -4.00 -10.98 17.08
CA ILE A 111 -2.97 -10.79 18.10
C ILE A 111 -3.47 -11.37 19.42
N ASP A 112 -4.68 -11.01 19.85
CA ASP A 112 -5.27 -11.50 21.10
C ASP A 112 -5.32 -13.04 21.15
N VAL A 113 -5.74 -13.68 20.06
CA VAL A 113 -5.76 -15.15 19.95
C VAL A 113 -4.34 -15.72 20.05
N ARG A 114 -3.35 -15.06 19.41
CA ARG A 114 -1.97 -15.51 19.48
C ARG A 114 -1.40 -15.39 20.89
N GLU A 115 -1.71 -14.31 21.60
CA GLU A 115 -1.32 -14.13 23.01
C GLU A 115 -1.93 -15.23 23.88
N GLN A 116 -3.23 -15.50 23.75
CA GLN A 116 -3.91 -16.60 24.48
C GLN A 116 -3.28 -17.98 24.23
N ILE A 117 -2.81 -18.25 23.01
CA ILE A 117 -2.10 -19.51 22.69
C ILE A 117 -0.75 -19.56 23.40
N LEU A 118 0.01 -18.47 23.37
CA LEU A 118 1.33 -18.40 24.02
C LEU A 118 1.23 -18.47 25.55
N ASP A 119 0.16 -17.92 26.12
CA ASP A 119 -0.16 -18.00 27.54
C ASP A 119 -0.73 -19.38 27.95
N GLY A 120 -0.88 -20.30 26.99
CA GLY A 120 -1.40 -21.65 27.22
C GLY A 120 -2.92 -21.70 27.49
N GLN A 121 -3.64 -20.60 27.28
CA GLN A 121 -5.09 -20.50 27.46
C GLN A 121 -5.87 -21.12 26.29
N LEU A 122 -5.23 -21.24 25.12
CA LEU A 122 -5.76 -21.92 23.94
C LEU A 122 -4.73 -22.90 23.37
N SER A 123 -5.18 -24.07 22.90
CA SER A 123 -4.32 -24.97 22.13
C SER A 123 -4.19 -24.50 20.68
N MET A 124 -3.04 -24.75 20.06
CA MET A 124 -2.78 -24.38 18.66
C MET A 124 -3.76 -25.02 17.66
N ASP A 125 -4.41 -26.14 18.01
CA ASP A 125 -5.36 -26.82 17.15
C ASP A 125 -6.70 -26.06 16.98
N ILE A 126 -7.00 -25.10 17.85
CA ILE A 126 -8.22 -24.26 17.79
C ILE A 126 -8.10 -23.18 16.68
N GLU A 127 -6.89 -22.77 16.29
CA GLU A 127 -6.65 -21.80 15.20
C GLU A 127 -7.22 -22.27 13.85
N ALA A 128 -7.23 -23.57 13.61
CA ALA A 128 -7.72 -24.17 12.36
C ALA A 128 -9.25 -24.07 12.24
N ASP A 129 -9.98 -24.17 13.36
CA ASP A 129 -11.45 -24.19 13.38
C ASP A 129 -12.06 -22.79 13.41
N GLN A 130 -11.41 -21.80 14.03
CA GLN A 130 -11.88 -20.41 13.99
C GLN A 130 -11.70 -19.77 12.60
N LYS A 131 -10.65 -20.14 11.85
CA LYS A 131 -10.49 -19.74 10.44
C LYS A 131 -11.63 -20.27 9.55
N ARG A 132 -12.18 -21.44 9.84
CA ARG A 132 -13.31 -22.03 9.08
C ARG A 132 -14.64 -21.30 9.33
N ARG A 133 -14.84 -20.73 10.53
CA ARG A 133 -16.08 -20.01 10.87
C ARG A 133 -16.12 -18.57 10.33
N GLN A 134 -14.98 -17.86 10.26
CA GLN A 134 -14.91 -16.49 9.73
C GLN A 134 -14.99 -16.37 8.20
N ILE A 135 -14.91 -17.47 7.45
CA ILE A 135 -15.07 -17.48 5.99
C ILE A 135 -16.56 -17.52 5.59
N ASN A 136 -17.45 -17.89 6.51
CA ASN A 136 -18.88 -18.12 6.26
C ASN A 136 -19.81 -17.00 6.77
N GLU A 137 -19.27 -15.83 7.17
CA GLU A 137 -20.00 -14.61 7.56
C GLU A 137 -19.41 -13.35 6.90
#